data_AF-A0A915MB48-F1
#
_entry.id   AF-A0A915MB48-F1
#
_cell.length_a   1.000
_cell.length_b   1.000
_cell.length_c   1.000
_cell.angle_alpha   90.00
_cell.angle_beta   90.00
_cell.angle_gamma   90.00
#
_symmetry.space_group_name_H-M   'P 1'
#
loop_
_entity.id
_entity.type
_entity.pdbx_description
1 polymer ?
#
loop_
_entity_poly.entity_id
_entity_poly.type
_entity_poly.pdbx_seq_one_letter_code
_entity_poly.pdbx_strand_id
1 'polypeptide(L)'
;MVGAGAFRTSVWDPTLIAGQIICLQSAFYSAESALMFLWSFSGYIPSLAEIFAIEPTKPMVFIQLISSLFCAFMLLVIVGRARQCLDFSITLHFLHFLAVCFYNRTIPSNLS
;
A
#
# COMPACT_ATOMS: atom_id res chain seq x y z
N MET A 1 -40.73 -17.62 -18.54
CA MET A 1 -40.68 -17.91 -17.09
C MET A 1 -39.25 -17.68 -16.62
N VAL A 2 -39.11 -16.88 -15.57
CA VAL A 2 -37.87 -16.27 -15.07
C VAL A 2 -36.87 -17.34 -14.63
N GLY A 3 -35.75 -17.47 -15.34
CA GLY A 3 -34.56 -18.14 -14.82
C GLY A 3 -33.79 -17.13 -13.97
N ALA A 4 -34.00 -17.19 -12.66
CA ALA A 4 -33.41 -16.28 -11.68
C ALA A 4 -31.91 -16.10 -11.91
N GLY A 5 -31.46 -14.84 -11.92
CA GLY A 5 -30.04 -14.51 -11.87
C GLY A 5 -29.44 -15.15 -10.62
N ALA A 6 -28.71 -16.24 -10.82
CA ALA A 6 -27.93 -16.84 -9.75
C ALA A 6 -26.89 -15.81 -9.33
N PHE A 7 -27.13 -15.15 -8.19
CA PHE A 7 -26.07 -14.49 -7.45
C PHE A 7 -25.03 -15.57 -7.17
N ARG A 8 -23.92 -15.56 -7.91
CA ARG A 8 -22.77 -16.39 -7.58
C ARG A 8 -22.40 -15.97 -6.16
N THR A 9 -22.68 -16.82 -5.19
CA THR A 9 -22.15 -16.67 -3.84
C THR A 9 -20.65 -16.58 -4.01
N SER A 10 -20.08 -15.40 -3.79
CA SER A 10 -18.64 -15.25 -3.68
C SER A 10 -18.21 -16.21 -2.59
N VAL A 11 -17.65 -17.35 -2.95
CA VAL A 11 -17.11 -18.31 -1.99
C VAL A 11 -16.03 -17.54 -1.26
N TRP A 12 -16.29 -17.24 0.02
CA TRP A 12 -15.36 -16.50 0.85
C TRP A 12 -14.15 -17.39 1.08
N ASP A 13 -13.03 -17.05 0.43
CA ASP A 13 -11.75 -17.71 0.65
C ASP A 13 -10.83 -16.74 1.40
N PRO A 14 -10.74 -16.87 2.73
CA PRO A 14 -9.94 -15.97 3.55
C PRO A 14 -8.46 -16.05 3.20
N THR A 15 -8.01 -17.21 2.75
CA THR A 15 -6.61 -17.47 2.39
C THR A 15 -6.21 -16.67 1.17
N LEU A 16 -7.09 -16.61 0.16
CA LEU A 16 -6.85 -15.80 -1.03
C LEU A 16 -6.83 -14.30 -0.71
N ILE A 17 -7.75 -13.84 0.15
CA ILE A 17 -7.78 -12.43 0.57
C ILE A 17 -6.51 -12.08 1.36
N ALA A 18 -6.11 -12.91 2.32
CA ALA A 18 -4.88 -12.71 3.08
C ALA A 18 -3.64 -12.68 2.17
N GLY A 19 -3.56 -13.60 1.22
CA GLY A 19 -2.50 -13.64 0.21
C GLY A 19 -2.46 -12.38 -0.65
N GLN A 20 -3.62 -11.86 -1.06
CA GLN A 20 -3.71 -10.60 -1.79
C GLN A 20 -3.22 -9.41 -0.96
N ILE A 21 -3.60 -9.33 0.33
CA ILE A 21 -3.09 -8.28 1.23
C ILE A 21 -1.57 -8.35 1.34
N ILE A 22 -1.02 -9.53 1.64
CA ILE A 22 0.44 -9.72 1.81
C ILE A 22 1.18 -9.38 0.51
N CYS A 23 0.67 -9.83 -0.64
CA CYS A 23 1.26 -9.54 -1.94
C CYS A 23 1.31 -8.03 -2.20
N LEU A 24 0.21 -7.31 -1.97
CA LEU A 24 0.15 -5.87 -2.18
C LEU A 24 1.06 -5.11 -1.23
N GLN A 25 1.14 -5.53 0.03
CA GLN A 25 2.10 -4.95 0.98
C GLN A 25 3.53 -5.13 0.52
N SER A 26 3.90 -6.34 0.09
CA SER A 26 5.24 -6.60 -0.43
C SER A 26 5.54 -5.78 -1.68
N ALA A 27 4.57 -5.62 -2.59
CA ALA A 27 4.72 -4.84 -3.80
C ALA A 27 4.89 -3.34 -3.50
N PHE A 28 4.15 -2.80 -2.54
CA PHE A 28 4.23 -1.40 -2.14
C PHE A 28 5.59 -1.06 -1.53
N TYR A 29 6.07 -1.82 -0.54
CA TYR A 29 7.39 -1.57 0.06
C TYR A 29 8.54 -1.80 -0.94
N SER A 30 8.37 -2.75 -1.87
CA SER A 30 9.34 -2.97 -2.95
C SER A 30 9.38 -1.78 -3.92
N ALA A 31 8.22 -1.21 -4.26
CA ALA A 31 8.13 -0.03 -5.11
C ALA A 31 8.71 1.22 -4.44
N GLU A 32 8.46 1.43 -3.14
CA GLU A 32 9.10 2.53 -2.38
C GLU A 32 10.62 2.37 -2.36
N SER A 33 11.12 1.17 -2.06
CA SER A 33 12.57 0.88 -2.03
C SER A 33 13.22 1.06 -3.41
N ALA A 34 12.55 0.62 -4.48
CA ALA A 34 13.03 0.79 -5.85
C ALA A 34 13.07 2.27 -6.25
N LEU A 35 12.04 3.05 -5.91
CA LEU A 35 11.99 4.48 -6.18
C LEU A 35 13.05 5.24 -5.38
N MET A 36 13.29 4.90 -4.11
CA MET A 36 14.40 5.46 -3.33
C MET A 36 15.75 5.19 -3.97
N PHE A 37 15.96 3.96 -4.44
CA PHE A 37 17.19 3.58 -5.15
C PHE A 37 17.36 4.39 -6.44
N LEU A 38 16.28 4.55 -7.22
CA LEU A 38 16.29 5.40 -8.43
C LEU A 38 16.56 6.87 -8.09
N TRP A 39 16.03 7.36 -6.97
CA TRP A 39 16.28 8.73 -6.51
C TRP A 39 17.72 8.95 -6.06
N SER A 40 18.41 7.89 -5.62
CA SER A 40 19.81 7.96 -5.17
C SER A 40 20.76 8.41 -6.28
N PHE A 41 20.45 8.15 -7.55
CA PHE A 41 21.23 8.66 -8.69
C PHE A 41 21.28 10.20 -8.77
N SER A 42 20.34 10.89 -8.10
CA SER A 42 20.34 12.36 -8.02
C SER A 42 21.21 12.91 -6.87
N GLY A 43 21.97 12.05 -6.17
CA GLY A 43 22.78 12.41 -5.01
C GLY A 43 22.05 12.33 -3.65
N TYR A 44 20.83 11.82 -3.64
CA TYR A 44 20.09 11.52 -2.41
C TYR A 44 20.64 10.25 -1.74
N ILE A 45 20.72 10.25 -0.41
CA ILE A 45 21.20 9.12 0.37
C ILE A 45 19.97 8.34 0.87
N PRO A 46 19.59 7.23 0.22
CA PRO A 46 18.39 6.50 0.60
C PRO A 46 18.57 5.84 1.97
N SER A 47 17.60 6.03 2.85
CA SER A 47 17.54 5.35 4.15
C SER A 47 16.19 4.67 4.31
N LEU A 48 16.20 3.39 4.66
CA LEU A 48 14.97 2.65 4.98
C LEU A 48 14.25 3.23 6.21
N ALA A 49 14.98 3.94 7.09
CA ALA A 49 14.37 4.63 8.21
C ALA A 49 13.44 5.78 7.76
N GLU A 50 13.68 6.37 6.58
CA GLU A 50 12.81 7.42 6.04
C GLU A 50 11.45 6.88 5.59
N ILE A 51 11.34 5.58 5.28
CA ILE A 51 10.05 4.93 5.01
C ILE A 51 9.13 5.00 6.22
N PHE A 52 9.71 4.90 7.42
CA PHE A 52 8.99 4.84 8.68
C PHE A 52 9.11 6.14 9.50
N ALA A 53 9.68 7.20 8.93
CA ALA A 53 9.85 8.46 9.64
C ALA A 53 8.49 9.16 9.83
N ILE A 54 8.28 9.77 11.01
CA ILE A 54 7.07 10.57 11.28
C ILE A 54 7.05 11.84 10.44
N GLU A 55 8.23 12.44 10.26
CA GLU A 55 8.37 13.71 9.57
C GLU A 55 8.62 13.44 8.08
N PRO A 56 7.63 13.67 7.20
CA PRO A 56 7.74 13.30 5.82
C PRO A 56 8.68 14.27 5.09
N THR A 57 9.78 13.76 4.53
CA THR A 57 10.63 14.55 3.64
C THR A 57 9.92 14.73 2.29
N LYS A 58 10.13 15.87 1.62
CA LYS A 58 9.57 16.13 0.29
C LYS A 58 9.76 14.97 -0.70
N PRO A 59 10.97 14.41 -0.89
CA PRO A 59 11.16 13.28 -1.81
C PRO A 59 10.36 12.05 -1.38
N MET A 60 10.27 11.77 -0.08
CA MET A 60 9.51 10.64 0.45
C MET A 60 8.01 10.75 0.12
N VAL A 61 7.42 11.94 0.22
CA VAL A 61 6.01 12.16 -0.17
C VAL A 61 5.78 11.83 -1.65
N PHE A 62 6.70 12.25 -2.54
CA PHE A 62 6.59 11.93 -3.96
C PHE A 62 6.77 10.44 -4.24
N ILE A 63 7.74 9.80 -3.58
CA ILE A 63 8.01 8.36 -3.69
C ILE A 63 6.77 7.57 -3.24
N GLN A 64 6.18 7.94 -2.10
CA GLN A 64 4.99 7.29 -1.56
C GLN A 64 3.77 7.46 -2.48
N LEU A 65 3.59 8.65 -3.06
CA LEU A 65 2.51 8.91 -4.02
C LEU A 65 2.66 8.06 -5.28
N ILE A 66 3.85 8.01 -5.89
CA ILE A 66 4.11 7.19 -7.08
C ILE A 66 3.96 5.70 -6.75
N SER A 67 4.48 5.26 -5.60
CA SER A 67 4.33 3.88 -5.12
C SER A 67 2.86 3.50 -4.92
N SER A 68 2.04 4.41 -4.38
CA SER A 68 0.59 4.18 -4.21
C SER A 68 -0.14 4.02 -5.54
N LEU A 69 0.24 4.79 -6.57
CA LEU A 69 -0.30 4.66 -7.94
C LEU A 69 0.09 3.32 -8.56
N PHE A 70 1.36 2.91 -8.40
CA PHE A 70 1.83 1.61 -8.86
C PHE A 70 1.09 0.46 -8.15
N CYS A 71 0.87 0.58 -6.84
CA CYS A 71 0.11 -0.40 -6.07
C CYS A 71 -1.35 -0.45 -6.51
N ALA A 72 -1.98 0.69 -6.81
CA ALA A 72 -3.34 0.75 -7.36
C ALA A 72 -3.42 0.05 -8.73
N PHE A 73 -2.42 0.23 -9.58
CA PHE A 73 -2.32 -0.48 -10.85
C PHE A 73 -2.15 -2.00 -10.65
N MET A 74 -1.25 -2.42 -9.77
CA MET A 74 -1.06 -3.84 -9.43
C MET A 74 -2.33 -4.47 -8.84
N LEU A 75 -3.07 -3.72 -8.02
CA LEU A 75 -4.38 -4.12 -7.51
C LEU A 75 -5.37 -4.45 -8.64
N LEU A 76 -5.43 -3.59 -9.67
CA LEU A 76 -6.30 -3.83 -10.82
C LEU A 76 -5.90 -5.08 -11.60
N VAL A 77 -4.60 -5.32 -11.76
CA VAL A 77 -4.07 -6.50 -12.47
C VAL A 77 -4.28 -7.80 -11.67
N ILE A 78 -4.03 -7.78 -10.36
CA ILE A 78 -4.06 -8.98 -9.51
C ILE A 78 -5.51 -9.36 -9.14
N VAL A 79 -6.33 -8.38 -8.72
CA VAL A 79 -7.67 -8.65 -8.17
C VAL A 79 -8.73 -8.64 -9.28
N GLY A 80 -8.48 -7.94 -10.40
CA GLY A 80 -9.40 -7.87 -11.54
C GLY A 80 -10.75 -7.22 -11.23
N ARG A 81 -10.94 -6.65 -10.03
CA ARG A 81 -12.18 -6.04 -9.57
C ARG A 81 -11.90 -4.68 -8.91
N ALA A 82 -12.20 -3.61 -9.65
CA ALA A 82 -12.01 -2.24 -9.17
C ALA A 82 -12.79 -1.93 -7.86
N ARG A 83 -13.91 -2.62 -7.60
CA ARG A 83 -14.75 -2.39 -6.42
C ARG A 83 -14.05 -2.70 -5.08
N GLN A 84 -13.03 -3.56 -5.06
CA GLN A 84 -12.30 -3.91 -3.83
C GLN A 84 -11.02 -3.10 -3.65
N CYS A 85 -10.61 -2.32 -4.67
CA CYS A 85 -9.37 -1.55 -4.65
C CYS A 85 -9.33 -0.54 -3.49
N LEU A 86 -10.47 0.09 -3.18
CA LEU A 86 -10.59 1.02 -2.06
C LEU A 86 -10.33 0.33 -0.71
N ASP A 87 -10.97 -0.82 -0.47
CA ASP A 87 -10.82 -1.57 0.78
C ASP A 87 -9.37 -2.04 1.00
N PHE A 88 -8.71 -2.52 -0.07
CA PHE A 88 -7.30 -2.92 -0.01
C PHE A 88 -6.36 -1.73 0.18
N SER A 89 -6.63 -0.60 -0.47
CA SER A 89 -5.83 0.62 -0.32
C SER A 89 -5.92 1.17 1.09
N ILE A 90 -7.13 1.22 1.68
CA ILE A 90 -7.31 1.63 3.09
C ILE A 90 -6.55 0.69 4.02
N THR A 91 -6.68 -0.62 3.83
CA THR A 91 -5.97 -1.62 4.64
C THR A 91 -4.46 -1.45 4.55
N LEU A 92 -3.95 -1.14 3.36
CA LEU A 92 -2.53 -0.93 3.12
C LEU A 92 -2.01 0.28 3.89
N HIS A 93 -2.65 1.45 3.71
CA HIS A 93 -2.26 2.69 4.38
C HIS A 93 -2.43 2.60 5.90
N PHE A 94 -3.45 1.88 6.37
CA PHE A 94 -3.65 1.63 7.80
C PHE A 94 -2.51 0.82 8.41
N LEU A 95 -2.08 -0.25 7.73
CA LEU A 95 -0.94 -1.06 8.18
C LEU A 95 0.39 -0.29 8.11
N HIS A 96 0.59 0.53 7.08
CA HIS A 96 1.75 1.41 6.99
C HIS A 96 1.77 2.43 8.14
N PHE A 97 0.63 3.07 8.44
CA PHE A 97 0.48 3.96 9.59
C PHE A 97 0.80 3.25 10.92
N LEU A 98 0.29 2.03 11.08
CA LEU A 98 0.57 1.21 12.26
C LEU A 98 2.06 0.89 12.38
N ALA A 99 2.73 0.57 11.25
CA ALA A 99 4.16 0.34 11.21
C ALA A 99 4.97 1.58 11.60
N VAL A 100 4.59 2.77 11.11
CA VAL A 100 5.19 4.06 11.50
C VAL A 100 5.01 4.30 13.01
N CYS A 101 3.82 4.07 13.54
CA CYS A 101 3.55 4.23 14.97
C CYS A 101 4.39 3.27 15.82
N PHE A 102 4.51 2.01 15.42
CA PHE A 102 5.34 1.02 16.13
C PHE A 102 6.82 1.34 16.06
N TYR A 103 7.31 1.79 14.90
CA TYR A 103 8.72 2.14 14.70
C TYR A 103 9.13 3.31 15.60
N ASN A 104 8.31 4.36 15.66
CA ASN A 104 8.64 5.56 16.44
C ASN A 104 8.17 5.49 17.90
N ARG A 105 7.37 4.48 18.28
CA ARG A 105 6.71 4.35 19.59
C ARG A 105 5.88 5.58 20.00
N THR A 106 5.52 6.39 19.02
CA THR A 106 4.75 7.63 19.20
C THR A 106 3.72 7.72 18.09
N ILE A 107 2.52 8.19 18.44
CA ILE A 107 1.50 8.50 17.43
C ILE A 107 1.89 9.83 16.79
N PRO A 108 1.85 9.97 15.45
CA PRO A 108 2.08 11.24 14.77
C PRO A 108 1.09 12.30 15.29
N SER A 109 1.55 13.14 16.22
CA SER A 109 0.76 14.21 16.83
C SER A 109 1.27 15.56 16.36
N ASN A 110 1.18 15.83 15.06
CA ASN A 110 1.41 17.17 14.51
C ASN A 110 0.12 17.98 14.62
N LEU A 111 -0.23 18.37 15.85
CA LEU A 111 -1.15 19.47 16.15
C LEU A 111 -0.31 20.75 16.30
N SER A 112 0.09 21.35 15.18
CA SER A 112 0.59 22.73 15.14
C SER A 112 -0.08 23.51 14.03
#